data_AF-A0A5C6FP32-F1
#
_entry.id   AF-A0A5C6FP32-F1
#
_cell.length_a   1.000
_cell.length_b   1.000
_cell.length_c   1.000
_cell.angle_alpha   90.00
_cell.angle_beta   90.00
_cell.angle_gamma   90.00
#
_symmetry.space_group_name_H-M   'P 1'
#
loop_
_entity.id
_entity.type
_entity.pdbx_description
1 polymer ?
#
loop_
_entity_poly.entity_id
_entity_poly.type
_entity_poly.pdbx_seq_one_letter_code
_entity_poly.pdbx_strand_id
1 'polypeptide(L)'
;MKILIAQADADPDRFEVNLNPKIYCCEDVRGVRRLYADLLDLPHGRLSIAGLLRRQAELLLQAHRSADGAVAPIIRSWHPRLVGCSDDQVFASEFSLQDMLETVAREHGFSQWAQVDALGDDRTDSIFESAVDAVLAGDTETLGGLIRQSPALAAQRSSYGHRSTLLHYVAANGVETYRQVVPMNLHEITSVLLRAGADPVATADMYGGGCTALMLLRSSAHPKQAGLVERVAELLEDASLA
;
A
#
# COMPACT_ATOMS: atom_id res chain seq x y z
N MET A 1 -29.67 -8.66 54.80
CA MET A 1 -29.75 -8.70 53.33
C MET A 1 -30.11 -7.33 52.80
N LYS A 2 -29.10 -6.54 52.42
CA LYS A 2 -29.13 -5.47 51.41
C LYS A 2 -27.67 -5.04 51.22
N ILE A 3 -27.09 -5.56 50.15
CA ILE A 3 -25.77 -5.20 49.63
C ILE A 3 -25.99 -3.90 48.86
N LEU A 4 -25.30 -2.81 49.22
CA LEU A 4 -25.17 -1.66 48.34
C LEU A 4 -23.70 -1.48 47.96
N ILE A 5 -23.52 -1.49 46.66
CA ILE A 5 -22.31 -1.57 45.86
C ILE A 5 -21.53 -0.27 46.00
N ALA A 6 -20.22 -0.37 46.27
CA ALA A 6 -19.31 0.76 46.19
C ALA A 6 -19.27 1.26 44.73
N GLN A 7 -19.60 2.54 44.52
CA GLN A 7 -19.32 3.20 43.26
C GLN A 7 -17.80 3.36 43.15
N ALA A 8 -17.22 2.71 42.14
CA ALA A 8 -15.87 3.00 41.71
C ALA A 8 -15.92 4.34 40.97
N ASP A 9 -15.25 5.34 41.53
CA ASP A 9 -14.96 6.59 40.83
C ASP A 9 -14.12 6.26 39.59
N ALA A 10 -14.75 6.35 38.42
CA ALA A 10 -14.05 6.33 37.15
C ALA A 10 -13.37 7.69 36.96
N ASP A 11 -12.05 7.68 37.07
CA ASP A 11 -11.18 8.82 36.75
C ASP A 11 -11.43 9.29 35.31
N PRO A 12 -11.93 10.51 35.08
CA PRO A 12 -12.25 11.03 33.76
C PRO A 12 -11.00 11.39 32.93
N ASP A 13 -9.79 11.31 33.50
CA ASP A 13 -8.51 11.62 32.85
C ASP A 13 -7.71 10.37 32.42
N ARG A 14 -8.36 9.20 32.28
CA ARG A 14 -7.76 8.12 31.48
C ARG A 14 -7.67 8.59 30.03
N PHE A 15 -6.50 9.11 29.68
CA PHE A 15 -6.04 9.24 28.31
C PHE A 15 -6.42 7.95 27.57
N GLU A 16 -7.39 8.03 26.66
CA GLU A 16 -7.52 7.05 25.60
C GLU A 16 -6.16 7.06 24.89
N VAL A 17 -5.31 6.09 25.23
CA VAL A 17 -4.16 5.77 24.42
C VAL A 17 -4.77 5.40 23.08
N ASN A 18 -4.66 6.30 22.10
CA ASN A 18 -5.10 6.01 20.76
C ASN A 18 -4.19 4.88 20.28
N LEU A 19 -4.67 3.63 20.39
CA LEU A 19 -3.86 2.42 20.20
C LEU A 19 -3.37 2.32 18.75
N ASN A 20 -3.98 3.08 17.83
CA ASN A 20 -3.55 3.14 16.44
C ASN A 20 -2.74 4.42 16.18
N PRO A 21 -1.55 4.30 15.57
CA PRO A 21 -0.74 5.46 15.22
C PRO A 21 -1.46 6.31 14.18
N LYS A 22 -1.22 7.63 14.24
CA LYS A 22 -1.71 8.55 13.21
C LYS A 22 -1.16 8.12 11.85
N ILE A 23 -1.98 8.18 10.81
CA ILE A 23 -1.58 7.85 9.44
C ILE A 23 -1.60 9.13 8.60
N TYR A 24 -0.45 9.48 8.02
CA TYR A 24 -0.38 10.47 6.96
C TYR A 24 -0.91 9.86 5.65
N CYS A 25 -1.77 10.60 4.96
CA CYS A 25 -2.34 10.24 3.67
C CYS A 25 -2.61 11.54 2.91
N CYS A 26 -2.13 11.69 1.68
CA CYS A 26 -2.40 12.89 0.88
C CYS A 26 -3.81 12.81 0.27
N GLU A 27 -4.31 13.94 -0.25
CA GLU A 27 -5.69 13.97 -0.77
C GLU A 27 -5.89 13.08 -2.00
N ASP A 28 -4.91 12.98 -2.89
CA ASP A 28 -4.95 12.06 -4.04
C ASP A 28 -5.17 10.61 -3.59
N VAL A 29 -4.36 10.16 -2.62
CA VAL A 29 -4.48 8.79 -2.09
C VAL A 29 -5.81 8.61 -1.35
N ARG A 30 -6.31 9.62 -0.62
CA ARG A 30 -7.65 9.56 -0.01
C ARG A 30 -8.75 9.42 -1.08
N GLY A 31 -8.65 10.18 -2.16
CA GLY A 31 -9.57 10.10 -3.29
C GLY A 31 -9.62 8.71 -3.90
N VAL A 32 -8.45 8.15 -4.20
CA VAL A 32 -8.33 6.79 -4.74
C VAL A 32 -8.90 5.74 -3.76
N ARG A 33 -8.62 5.87 -2.47
CA ARG A 33 -9.18 4.95 -1.46
C ARG A 33 -10.70 5.04 -1.38
N ARG A 34 -11.28 6.23 -1.54
CA ARG A 34 -12.75 6.39 -1.64
C ARG A 34 -13.30 5.71 -2.90
N LEU A 35 -12.62 5.86 -4.04
CA LEU A 35 -13.02 5.23 -5.29
C LEU A 35 -13.05 3.70 -5.19
N TYR A 36 -12.12 3.11 -4.45
CA TYR A 36 -12.02 1.65 -4.28
C TYR A 36 -12.63 1.12 -2.98
N ALA A 37 -13.38 1.92 -2.20
CA ALA A 37 -13.82 1.56 -0.85
C ALA A 37 -14.47 0.16 -0.78
N ASP A 38 -15.46 -0.11 -1.64
CA ASP A 38 -16.16 -1.39 -1.67
C ASP A 38 -15.24 -2.59 -2.00
N LEU A 39 -14.18 -2.37 -2.78
CA LEU A 39 -13.19 -3.41 -3.08
C LEU A 39 -12.22 -3.63 -1.92
N LEU A 40 -11.85 -2.55 -1.21
CA LEU A 40 -10.93 -2.60 -0.07
C LEU A 40 -11.58 -3.24 1.17
N ASP A 41 -12.91 -3.22 1.27
CA ASP A 41 -13.65 -3.90 2.34
C ASP A 41 -13.79 -5.42 2.12
N LEU A 42 -13.40 -5.94 0.95
CA LEU A 42 -13.43 -7.37 0.69
C LEU A 42 -12.29 -8.09 1.43
N PRO A 43 -12.54 -9.30 1.96
CA PRO A 43 -11.47 -10.13 2.50
C PRO A 43 -10.39 -10.41 1.46
N HIS A 44 -9.12 -10.47 1.89
CA HIS A 44 -7.99 -10.81 1.02
C HIS A 44 -8.21 -12.15 0.31
N GLY A 45 -7.88 -12.19 -0.97
CA GLY A 45 -8.08 -13.37 -1.80
C GLY A 45 -9.54 -13.70 -2.11
N ARG A 46 -10.53 -12.84 -1.76
CA ARG A 46 -11.94 -13.05 -2.12
C ARG A 46 -12.16 -13.10 -3.62
N LEU A 47 -11.46 -12.24 -4.36
CA LEU A 47 -11.39 -12.25 -5.82
C LEU A 47 -10.04 -12.82 -6.27
N SER A 48 -9.97 -13.37 -7.49
CA SER A 48 -8.69 -13.59 -8.14
C SER A 48 -8.01 -12.24 -8.42
N ILE A 49 -6.70 -12.25 -8.64
CA ILE A 49 -5.95 -11.04 -9.01
C ILE A 49 -6.55 -10.41 -10.27
N ALA A 50 -6.78 -11.21 -11.31
CA ALA A 50 -7.42 -10.72 -12.54
C ALA A 50 -8.84 -10.18 -12.29
N GLY A 51 -9.61 -10.80 -11.39
CA GLY A 51 -10.93 -10.33 -11.01
C GLY A 51 -10.91 -8.97 -10.31
N LEU A 52 -10.03 -8.79 -9.33
CA LEU A 52 -9.88 -7.53 -8.58
C LEU A 52 -9.45 -6.38 -9.51
N LEU A 53 -8.40 -6.59 -10.30
CA LEU A 53 -7.82 -5.56 -11.16
C LEU A 53 -8.79 -5.17 -12.29
N ARG A 54 -9.61 -6.11 -12.79
CA ARG A 54 -10.69 -5.80 -13.73
C ARG A 54 -11.75 -4.90 -13.09
N ARG A 55 -12.15 -5.14 -11.84
CA ARG A 55 -13.09 -4.27 -11.11
C ARG A 55 -12.51 -2.87 -10.88
N GLN A 56 -11.23 -2.77 -10.54
CA GLN A 56 -10.55 -1.48 -10.44
C GLN A 56 -10.59 -0.73 -11.78
N ALA A 57 -10.29 -1.39 -12.91
CA ALA A 57 -10.34 -0.78 -14.23
C ALA A 57 -11.75 -0.29 -14.61
N GLU A 58 -12.79 -1.06 -14.28
CA GLU A 58 -14.20 -0.65 -14.44
C GLU A 58 -14.52 0.63 -13.64
N LEU A 59 -14.08 0.68 -12.38
CA LEU A 59 -14.26 1.84 -11.50
C LEU A 59 -13.50 3.07 -12.01
N LEU A 60 -12.29 2.91 -12.52
CA LEU A 60 -11.54 4.02 -13.12
C LEU A 60 -12.24 4.57 -14.37
N LEU A 61 -12.74 3.69 -15.23
CA LEU A 61 -13.49 4.12 -16.42
C LEU A 61 -14.77 4.88 -16.04
N GLN A 62 -15.48 4.41 -15.02
CA GLN A 62 -16.66 5.09 -14.51
C GLN A 62 -16.31 6.46 -13.91
N ALA A 63 -15.29 6.52 -13.06
CA ALA A 63 -14.82 7.74 -12.42
C ALA A 63 -14.40 8.79 -13.45
N HIS A 64 -13.67 8.40 -14.49
CA HIS A 64 -13.32 9.29 -15.60
C HIS A 64 -14.56 9.84 -16.32
N ARG A 65 -15.53 8.98 -16.65
CA ARG A 65 -16.79 9.39 -17.30
C ARG A 65 -17.65 10.33 -16.46
N SER A 66 -17.57 10.23 -15.14
CA SER A 66 -18.25 11.15 -14.22
C SER A 66 -17.40 12.37 -13.83
N ALA A 67 -16.23 12.56 -14.44
CA ALA A 67 -15.27 13.61 -14.08
C ALA A 67 -14.88 13.62 -12.59
N ASP A 68 -14.79 12.43 -11.97
CA ASP A 68 -14.28 12.30 -10.61
C ASP A 68 -12.75 12.44 -10.60
N GLY A 69 -12.27 13.50 -9.95
CA GLY A 69 -10.85 13.83 -9.81
C GLY A 69 -9.99 12.72 -9.21
N ALA A 70 -10.58 11.79 -8.45
CA ALA A 70 -9.85 10.67 -7.84
C ALA A 70 -9.16 9.76 -8.87
N VAL A 71 -9.61 9.74 -10.13
CA VAL A 71 -9.02 8.91 -11.20
C VAL A 71 -7.69 9.48 -11.72
N ALA A 72 -7.52 10.81 -11.68
CA ALA A 72 -6.39 11.52 -12.28
C ALA A 72 -5.02 11.07 -11.76
N PRO A 73 -4.76 10.92 -10.44
CA PRO A 73 -3.46 10.46 -9.93
C PRO A 73 -3.04 9.09 -10.46
N ILE A 74 -3.98 8.17 -10.68
CA ILE A 74 -3.67 6.83 -11.21
C ILE A 74 -3.28 6.94 -12.69
N ILE A 75 -4.10 7.64 -13.49
CA ILE A 75 -3.87 7.79 -14.93
C ILE A 75 -2.54 8.50 -15.18
N ARG A 76 -2.28 9.65 -14.53
CA ARG A 76 -1.05 10.43 -14.74
C ARG A 76 0.22 9.75 -14.22
N SER A 77 0.09 8.67 -13.44
CA SER A 77 1.23 7.90 -12.94
C SER A 77 1.48 6.64 -13.77
N TRP A 78 0.43 5.98 -14.28
CA TRP A 78 0.55 4.61 -14.80
C TRP A 78 0.08 4.43 -16.25
N HIS A 79 -0.76 5.33 -16.79
CA HIS A 79 -1.27 5.19 -18.14
C HIS A 79 -0.14 5.36 -19.18
N PRO A 80 0.07 4.41 -20.12
CA PRO A 80 1.26 4.37 -20.99
C PRO A 80 1.56 5.66 -21.76
N ARG A 81 0.53 6.43 -22.14
CA ARG A 81 0.65 7.64 -22.95
C ARG A 81 0.51 8.94 -22.18
N LEU A 82 0.10 8.89 -20.90
CA LEU A 82 -0.28 10.08 -20.13
C LEU A 82 0.51 10.25 -18.83
N VAL A 83 1.59 9.47 -18.67
CA VAL A 83 2.50 9.68 -17.53
C VAL A 83 3.01 11.12 -17.53
N GLY A 84 2.79 11.83 -16.42
CA GLY A 84 3.21 13.22 -16.23
C GLY A 84 2.31 14.28 -16.87
N CYS A 85 1.18 13.90 -17.50
CA CYS A 85 0.19 14.84 -18.00
C CYS A 85 -0.58 15.55 -16.88
N SER A 86 -1.20 16.70 -17.19
CA SER A 86 -2.10 17.40 -16.27
C SER A 86 -3.47 16.76 -16.21
N ASP A 87 -4.22 17.05 -15.14
CA ASP A 87 -5.60 16.57 -14.97
C ASP A 87 -6.50 17.01 -16.13
N ASP A 88 -6.34 18.25 -16.64
CA ASP A 88 -7.07 18.74 -17.82
C ASP A 88 -6.82 17.85 -19.06
N GLN A 89 -5.58 17.41 -19.27
CA GLN A 89 -5.24 16.51 -20.39
C GLN A 89 -5.84 15.11 -20.18
N VAL A 90 -5.88 14.63 -18.93
CA VAL A 90 -6.53 13.36 -18.58
C VAL A 90 -8.03 13.42 -18.88
N PHE A 91 -8.73 14.48 -18.46
CA PHE A 91 -10.17 14.61 -18.67
C PHE A 91 -10.56 15.01 -20.10
N ALA A 92 -9.63 15.59 -20.87
CA ALA A 92 -9.82 15.82 -22.31
C ALA A 92 -9.62 14.56 -23.16
N SER A 93 -9.07 13.49 -22.60
CA SER A 93 -8.82 12.22 -23.30
C SER A 93 -10.03 11.30 -23.22
N GLU A 94 -10.27 10.53 -24.28
CA GLU A 94 -11.23 9.41 -24.24
C GLU A 94 -10.52 8.11 -23.90
N PHE A 95 -11.15 7.28 -23.07
CA PHE A 95 -10.62 5.99 -22.67
C PHE A 95 -11.61 4.86 -22.95
N SER A 96 -11.07 3.73 -23.40
CA SER A 96 -11.74 2.44 -23.41
C SER A 96 -11.50 1.70 -22.09
N LEU A 97 -12.22 0.59 -21.88
CA LEU A 97 -11.91 -0.32 -20.77
C LEU A 97 -10.50 -0.91 -20.92
N GLN A 98 -10.04 -1.18 -22.14
CA GLN A 98 -8.69 -1.71 -22.36
C GLN A 98 -7.62 -0.74 -21.86
N ASP A 99 -7.77 0.57 -22.09
CA ASP A 99 -6.83 1.57 -21.58
C ASP A 99 -6.73 1.53 -20.04
N MET A 100 -7.86 1.32 -19.35
CA MET A 100 -7.90 1.21 -17.89
C MET A 100 -7.30 -0.10 -17.39
N LEU A 101 -7.53 -1.21 -18.10
CA LEU A 101 -6.91 -2.51 -17.79
C LEU A 101 -5.39 -2.42 -17.89
N GLU A 102 -4.84 -1.80 -18.95
CA GLU A 102 -3.40 -1.57 -19.07
C GLU A 102 -2.85 -0.65 -17.97
N THR A 103 -3.61 0.37 -17.59
CA THR A 103 -3.22 1.31 -16.52
C THR A 103 -3.12 0.60 -15.17
N VAL A 104 -4.13 -0.18 -14.79
CA VAL A 104 -4.14 -0.94 -13.54
C VAL A 104 -3.09 -2.05 -13.53
N ALA A 105 -2.87 -2.73 -14.66
CA ALA A 105 -1.80 -3.72 -14.78
C ALA A 105 -0.44 -3.10 -14.43
N ARG A 106 -0.15 -1.92 -14.99
CA ARG A 106 1.11 -1.20 -14.76
C ARG A 106 1.26 -0.68 -13.34
N GLU A 107 0.18 -0.19 -12.73
CA GLU A 107 0.15 0.17 -11.31
C GLU A 107 0.59 -1.00 -10.41
N HIS A 108 0.17 -2.22 -10.76
CA HIS A 108 0.53 -3.43 -10.03
C HIS A 108 1.85 -4.07 -10.54
N GLY A 109 2.62 -3.35 -11.36
CA GLY A 109 3.93 -3.78 -11.87
C GLY A 109 3.89 -4.86 -12.93
N PHE A 110 2.73 -5.17 -13.52
CA PHE A 110 2.65 -5.97 -14.74
C PHE A 110 2.94 -5.09 -15.94
N SER A 111 3.67 -5.61 -16.94
CA SER A 111 4.03 -4.81 -18.11
C SER A 111 2.85 -4.55 -19.05
N GLN A 112 1.88 -5.48 -19.06
CA GLN A 112 0.69 -5.46 -19.90
C GLN A 112 -0.43 -6.31 -19.27
N TRP A 113 -1.68 -5.99 -19.60
CA TRP A 113 -2.86 -6.70 -19.08
C TRP A 113 -2.84 -8.21 -19.35
N ALA A 114 -2.29 -8.65 -20.49
CA ALA A 114 -2.21 -10.08 -20.81
C ALA A 114 -1.46 -10.92 -19.76
N GLN A 115 -0.52 -10.33 -19.01
CA GLN A 115 0.13 -11.02 -17.89
C GLN A 115 -0.83 -11.24 -16.72
N VAL A 116 -1.72 -10.29 -16.47
CA VAL A 116 -2.76 -10.39 -15.45
C VAL A 116 -3.79 -11.45 -15.84
N ASP A 117 -4.26 -11.44 -17.09
CA ASP A 117 -5.21 -12.46 -17.57
C ASP A 117 -4.62 -13.88 -17.53
N ALA A 118 -3.31 -14.03 -17.76
CA ALA A 118 -2.63 -15.32 -17.70
C ALA A 118 -2.59 -15.93 -16.29
N LEU A 119 -2.81 -15.14 -15.23
CA LEU A 119 -2.92 -15.63 -13.85
C LEU A 119 -4.22 -16.42 -13.61
N GLY A 120 -5.24 -16.26 -14.47
CA GLY A 120 -6.51 -16.96 -14.34
C GLY A 120 -7.18 -16.75 -12.98
N ASP A 121 -7.33 -17.84 -12.22
CA ASP A 121 -7.99 -17.86 -10.91
C ASP A 121 -7.02 -17.68 -9.72
N ASP A 122 -5.74 -17.37 -9.98
CA ASP A 122 -4.75 -17.12 -8.94
C ASP A 122 -5.17 -15.97 -8.02
N ARG A 123 -4.86 -16.13 -6.73
CA ARG A 123 -5.25 -15.21 -5.65
C ARG A 123 -4.02 -14.71 -4.91
N THR A 124 -4.15 -13.57 -4.26
CA THR A 124 -3.13 -13.09 -3.33
C THR A 124 -3.03 -14.02 -2.12
N ASP A 125 -1.84 -14.05 -1.51
CA ASP A 125 -1.62 -14.71 -0.23
C ASP A 125 -2.23 -13.84 0.88
N SER A 126 -3.32 -14.30 1.50
CA SER A 126 -4.04 -13.52 2.50
C SER A 126 -3.22 -13.19 3.75
N ILE A 127 -2.23 -14.01 4.11
CA ILE A 127 -1.35 -13.75 5.25
C ILE A 127 -0.38 -12.62 4.88
N PHE A 128 0.19 -12.67 3.69
CA PHE A 128 1.05 -11.59 3.18
C PHE A 128 0.28 -10.27 3.08
N GLU A 129 -0.93 -10.28 2.50
CA GLU A 129 -1.74 -9.07 2.38
C GLU A 129 -2.15 -8.51 3.75
N SER A 130 -2.45 -9.37 4.74
CA SER A 130 -2.70 -8.92 6.12
C SER A 130 -1.46 -8.31 6.77
N ALA A 131 -0.26 -8.82 6.46
CA ALA A 131 0.99 -8.23 6.92
C ALA A 131 1.27 -6.87 6.26
N VAL A 132 0.90 -6.70 4.98
CA VAL A 132 0.92 -5.39 4.31
C VAL A 132 -0.03 -4.43 5.02
N ASP A 133 -1.27 -4.83 5.32
CA ASP A 133 -2.21 -3.97 6.04
C ASP A 133 -1.66 -3.56 7.41
N ALA A 134 -1.03 -4.47 8.16
CA ALA A 134 -0.38 -4.15 9.44
C ALA A 134 0.77 -3.14 9.27
N VAL A 135 1.59 -3.28 8.21
CA VAL A 135 2.63 -2.29 7.86
C VAL A 135 2.01 -0.92 7.61
N LEU A 136 0.95 -0.84 6.80
CA LEU A 136 0.31 0.42 6.41
C LEU A 136 -0.48 1.07 7.56
N ALA A 137 -1.01 0.26 8.48
CA ALA A 137 -1.69 0.71 9.69
C ALA A 137 -0.74 1.12 10.82
N GLY A 138 0.56 0.80 10.71
CA GLY A 138 1.53 1.00 11.78
C GLY A 138 1.34 0.04 12.97
N ASP A 139 0.68 -1.09 12.74
CA ASP A 139 0.38 -2.11 13.75
C ASP A 139 1.56 -3.07 13.92
N THR A 140 2.47 -2.70 14.82
CA THR A 140 3.68 -3.48 15.13
C THR A 140 3.36 -4.80 15.85
N GLU A 141 2.26 -4.86 16.60
CA GLU A 141 1.87 -6.05 17.36
C GLU A 141 1.37 -7.14 16.41
N THR A 142 0.41 -6.82 15.54
CA THR A 142 -0.11 -7.74 14.53
C THR A 142 1.00 -8.15 13.57
N LEU A 143 1.78 -7.20 13.06
CA LEU A 143 2.90 -7.50 12.17
C LEU A 143 3.90 -8.48 12.81
N GLY A 144 4.33 -8.20 14.04
CA GLY A 144 5.23 -9.08 14.78
C GLY A 144 4.61 -10.46 15.06
N GLY A 145 3.31 -10.51 15.33
CA GLY A 145 2.56 -11.76 15.52
C GLY A 145 2.54 -12.63 14.28
N LEU A 146 2.24 -12.04 13.12
CA LEU A 146 2.23 -12.74 11.82
C LEU A 146 3.62 -13.27 11.47
N ILE A 147 4.66 -12.45 11.62
CA ILE A 147 6.04 -12.83 11.35
C ILE A 147 6.51 -13.96 12.28
N ARG A 148 6.16 -13.94 13.57
CA ARG A 148 6.51 -15.05 14.49
C ARG A 148 5.86 -16.36 14.08
N GLN A 149 4.63 -16.31 13.57
CA GLN A 149 3.91 -17.50 13.09
C GLN A 149 4.44 -18.00 11.76
N SER A 150 4.87 -17.10 10.88
CA SER A 150 5.47 -17.42 9.58
C SER A 150 6.72 -16.55 9.32
N PRO A 151 7.90 -16.97 9.78
CA PRO A 151 9.14 -16.19 9.63
C PRO A 151 9.51 -15.89 8.17
N ALA A 152 9.07 -16.74 7.23
CA ALA A 152 9.28 -16.55 5.80
C ALA A 152 8.64 -15.26 5.25
N LEU A 153 7.64 -14.69 5.93
CA LEU A 153 6.97 -13.45 5.52
C LEU A 153 7.95 -12.27 5.35
N ALA A 154 9.02 -12.22 6.14
CA ALA A 154 10.01 -11.15 6.05
C ALA A 154 10.73 -11.09 4.69
N ALA A 155 10.89 -12.25 4.03
CA ALA A 155 11.51 -12.37 2.71
C ALA A 155 10.49 -12.64 1.58
N GLN A 156 9.21 -12.84 1.92
CA GLN A 156 8.16 -13.11 0.95
C GLN A 156 7.93 -11.90 0.05
N ARG A 157 7.46 -12.18 -1.17
CA ARG A 157 7.19 -11.19 -2.21
C ARG A 157 5.71 -11.21 -2.58
N SER A 158 5.18 -10.04 -2.89
CA SER A 158 3.83 -9.86 -3.43
C SER A 158 3.59 -10.77 -4.64
N SER A 159 2.33 -11.21 -4.78
CA SER A 159 1.85 -11.92 -5.98
C SER A 159 1.66 -10.99 -7.18
N TYR A 160 1.71 -9.67 -6.99
CA TYR A 160 1.66 -8.70 -8.08
C TYR A 160 3.00 -8.59 -8.84
N GLY A 161 2.95 -8.02 -10.04
CA GLY A 161 4.08 -7.91 -10.96
C GLY A 161 5.27 -7.13 -10.40
N HIS A 162 5.05 -6.17 -9.49
CA HIS A 162 6.13 -5.42 -8.84
C HIS A 162 6.95 -6.26 -7.84
N ARG A 163 6.47 -7.45 -7.42
CA ARG A 163 7.22 -8.41 -6.57
C ARG A 163 7.80 -7.83 -5.26
N SER A 164 7.16 -6.79 -4.72
CA SER A 164 7.61 -6.10 -3.50
C SER A 164 7.62 -7.01 -2.27
N THR A 165 8.63 -6.87 -1.43
CA THR A 165 8.62 -7.41 -0.05
C THR A 165 7.88 -6.45 0.90
N LEU A 166 7.60 -6.88 2.14
CA LEU A 166 7.04 -6.00 3.18
C LEU A 166 7.87 -4.72 3.39
N LEU A 167 9.20 -4.81 3.28
CA LEU A 167 10.10 -3.67 3.46
C LEU A 167 9.97 -2.63 2.34
N HIS A 168 9.57 -3.02 1.13
CA HIS A 168 9.33 -2.06 0.05
C HIS A 168 8.09 -1.20 0.30
N TYR A 169 7.06 -1.73 0.98
CA TYR A 169 5.85 -0.97 1.31
C TYR A 169 6.13 0.19 2.28
N VAL A 170 7.20 0.12 3.07
CA VAL A 170 7.65 1.23 3.94
C VAL A 170 7.93 2.50 3.14
N ALA A 171 8.35 2.39 1.89
CA ALA A 171 8.66 3.54 1.05
C ALA A 171 7.42 4.30 0.57
N ALA A 172 6.22 3.71 0.64
CA ALA A 172 4.98 4.26 0.08
C ALA A 172 5.19 4.83 -1.33
N ASN A 173 5.87 4.08 -2.21
CA ASN A 173 6.23 4.45 -3.57
C ASN A 173 6.49 3.20 -4.39
N GLY A 174 6.00 3.18 -5.64
CA GLY A 174 6.16 2.02 -6.53
C GLY A 174 5.29 0.83 -6.17
N VAL A 175 4.27 1.07 -5.33
CA VAL A 175 3.21 0.15 -4.95
C VAL A 175 1.87 0.79 -5.31
N GLU A 176 0.78 0.07 -5.12
CA GLU A 176 -0.58 0.49 -5.48
C GLU A 176 -0.92 1.86 -4.86
N THR A 177 -1.50 2.77 -5.65
CA THR A 177 -1.70 4.17 -5.25
C THR A 177 -2.50 4.28 -3.95
N TYR A 178 -3.52 3.43 -3.77
CA TYR A 178 -4.36 3.39 -2.55
C TYR A 178 -3.61 2.94 -1.28
N ARG A 179 -2.43 2.31 -1.43
CA ARG A 179 -1.55 1.83 -0.36
C ARG A 179 -0.42 2.79 -0.01
N GLN A 180 -0.26 3.91 -0.73
CA GLN A 180 0.80 4.90 -0.47
C GLN A 180 0.46 5.83 0.72
N VAL A 181 0.21 5.22 1.88
CA VAL A 181 -0.03 5.87 3.16
C VAL A 181 1.20 5.70 4.07
N VAL A 182 1.35 6.59 5.06
CA VAL A 182 2.53 6.60 5.93
C VAL A 182 2.09 6.63 7.40
N PRO A 183 2.20 5.52 8.16
CA PRO A 183 1.98 5.56 9.60
C PRO A 183 3.09 6.37 10.28
N MET A 184 2.75 7.20 11.28
CA MET A 184 3.72 8.10 11.91
C MET A 184 4.81 7.36 12.72
N ASN A 185 4.58 6.08 13.04
CA ASN A 185 5.57 5.19 13.65
C ASN A 185 6.30 4.31 12.60
N LEU A 186 6.38 4.73 11.33
CA LEU A 186 6.99 3.95 10.24
C LEU A 186 8.37 3.35 10.59
N HIS A 187 9.21 4.09 11.32
CA HIS A 187 10.52 3.64 11.78
C HIS A 187 10.46 2.40 12.71
N GLU A 188 9.41 2.25 13.51
CA GLU A 188 9.19 1.06 14.35
C GLU A 188 8.83 -0.13 13.48
N ILE A 189 7.95 0.06 12.49
CA ILE A 189 7.60 -0.96 11.50
C ILE A 189 8.84 -1.43 10.74
N THR A 190 9.66 -0.49 10.25
CA THR A 190 10.95 -0.79 9.61
C THR A 190 11.85 -1.61 10.53
N SER A 191 11.95 -1.21 11.81
CA SER A 191 12.77 -1.94 12.79
C SER A 191 12.26 -3.38 13.04
N VAL A 192 10.94 -3.59 13.09
CA VAL A 192 10.34 -4.92 13.22
C VAL A 192 10.71 -5.80 12.04
N LEU A 193 10.58 -5.27 10.82
CA LEU A 193 10.91 -6.02 9.59
C LEU A 193 12.41 -6.36 9.52
N LEU A 194 13.30 -5.40 9.79
CA LEU A 194 14.74 -5.63 9.76
C LEU A 194 15.18 -6.66 10.81
N ARG A 195 14.66 -6.58 12.05
CA ARG A 195 14.94 -7.59 13.09
C ARG A 195 14.40 -8.97 12.74
N ALA A 196 13.36 -9.04 11.92
CA ALA A 196 12.81 -10.29 11.40
C ALA A 196 13.63 -10.88 10.23
N GLY A 197 14.70 -10.22 9.79
CA GLY A 197 15.55 -10.67 8.69
C GLY A 197 15.07 -10.23 7.32
N ALA A 198 14.25 -9.16 7.22
CA ALA A 198 13.96 -8.55 5.93
C ALA A 198 15.24 -7.99 5.32
N ASP A 199 15.52 -8.37 4.08
CA ASP A 199 16.71 -7.94 3.34
C ASP A 199 16.56 -6.48 2.86
N PRO A 200 17.38 -5.53 3.35
CA PRO A 200 17.29 -4.12 2.98
C PRO A 200 17.77 -3.83 1.56
N VAL A 201 18.53 -4.74 0.95
CA VAL A 201 19.04 -4.60 -0.43
C VAL A 201 18.27 -5.47 -1.43
N ALA A 202 17.24 -6.19 -0.99
CA ALA A 202 16.32 -6.86 -1.90
C ALA A 202 15.70 -5.84 -2.86
N THR A 203 15.68 -6.18 -4.15
CA THR A 203 15.07 -5.34 -5.19
C THR A 203 13.66 -5.78 -5.53
N ALA A 204 12.85 -4.84 -6.00
CA ALA A 204 11.52 -5.06 -6.58
C ALA A 204 11.46 -4.58 -8.03
N ASP A 205 10.38 -4.94 -8.73
CA ASP A 205 10.27 -4.93 -10.20
C ASP A 205 9.44 -3.74 -10.75
N MET A 206 8.98 -2.84 -9.89
CA MET A 206 8.36 -1.57 -10.31
C MET A 206 9.36 -0.71 -11.10
N TYR A 207 8.86 0.17 -11.97
CA TYR A 207 9.65 1.13 -12.76
C TYR A 207 10.78 0.52 -13.62
N GLY A 208 10.69 -0.76 -14.00
CA GLY A 208 11.72 -1.46 -14.75
C GLY A 208 12.72 -2.24 -13.89
N GLY A 209 12.52 -2.24 -12.57
CA GLY A 209 13.21 -3.10 -11.61
C GLY A 209 14.47 -2.52 -10.99
N GLY A 210 15.09 -3.30 -10.11
CA GLY A 210 16.30 -2.93 -9.38
C GLY A 210 16.10 -1.94 -8.24
N CYS A 211 14.85 -1.62 -7.87
CA CYS A 211 14.56 -0.65 -6.81
C CYS A 211 14.62 -1.31 -5.43
N THR A 212 15.49 -0.83 -4.55
CA THR A 212 15.47 -1.21 -3.12
C THR A 212 14.51 -0.34 -2.32
N ALA A 213 14.16 -0.77 -1.10
CA ALA A 213 13.35 0.03 -0.18
C ALA A 213 13.94 1.42 0.07
N LEU A 214 15.26 1.54 0.23
CA LEU A 214 15.94 2.82 0.44
C LEU A 214 15.82 3.75 -0.78
N MET A 215 16.03 3.22 -1.99
CA MET A 215 15.90 4.01 -3.23
C MET A 215 14.48 4.56 -3.42
N LEU A 216 13.47 3.72 -3.16
CA LEU A 216 12.07 4.11 -3.23
C LEU A 216 11.72 5.15 -2.16
N LEU A 217 12.20 4.95 -0.92
CA LEU A 217 11.96 5.86 0.21
C LEU A 217 12.52 7.26 -0.08
N ARG A 218 13.78 7.34 -0.53
CA ARG A 218 14.45 8.62 -0.82
C ARG A 218 13.82 9.41 -1.97
N SER A 219 13.16 8.71 -2.91
CA SER A 219 12.44 9.33 -4.03
C SER A 219 10.95 9.57 -3.76
N SER A 220 10.42 9.10 -2.63
CA SER A 220 8.99 9.16 -2.34
C SER A 220 8.55 10.51 -1.78
N ALA A 221 7.47 11.06 -2.34
CA ALA A 221 6.85 12.27 -1.83
C ALA A 221 6.11 12.04 -0.49
N HIS A 222 5.56 10.84 -0.25
CA HIS A 222 4.68 10.59 0.90
C HIS A 222 5.45 10.60 2.23
N PRO A 223 6.52 9.79 2.43
CA PRO A 223 7.33 9.85 3.64
C PRO A 223 8.05 11.18 3.79
N LYS A 224 8.39 11.86 2.68
CA LYS A 224 8.97 13.21 2.71
C LYS A 224 8.01 14.22 3.33
N GLN A 225 6.76 14.24 2.89
CA GLN A 225 5.72 15.11 3.45
C GLN A 225 5.34 14.72 4.89
N ALA A 226 5.47 13.44 5.25
CA ALA A 226 5.33 12.99 6.63
C ALA A 226 6.53 13.33 7.53
N GLY A 227 7.66 13.80 6.96
CA GLY A 227 8.87 14.12 7.72
C GLY A 227 9.63 12.91 8.25
N LEU A 228 9.50 11.74 7.60
CA LEU A 228 10.03 10.46 8.09
C LEU A 228 11.19 9.88 7.27
N VAL A 229 11.55 10.50 6.14
CA VAL A 229 12.59 9.96 5.23
C VAL A 229 13.90 9.70 5.95
N GLU A 230 14.52 10.70 6.58
CA GLU A 230 15.86 10.55 7.14
C GLU A 230 15.92 9.48 8.22
N ARG A 231 14.95 9.48 9.16
CA ARG A 231 14.89 8.52 10.25
C ARG A 231 14.77 7.07 9.76
N VAL A 232 14.01 6.84 8.69
CA VAL A 232 13.83 5.49 8.12
C VAL A 232 15.02 5.12 7.22
N ALA A 233 15.60 6.09 6.51
CA ALA A 233 16.76 5.89 5.66
C ALA A 233 17.98 5.44 6.48
N GLU A 234 18.25 6.07 7.63
CA GLU A 234 19.32 5.67 8.55
C GLU A 234 19.22 4.19 8.93
N LEU A 235 18.01 3.70 9.29
CA LEU A 235 17.79 2.29 9.63
C LEU A 235 18.08 1.34 8.48
N LEU A 236 17.70 1.71 7.26
CA LEU A 236 17.93 0.90 6.07
C LEU A 236 19.40 0.89 5.66
N GLU A 237 20.10 2.01 5.82
CA GLU A 237 21.53 2.14 5.53
C GLU A 237 22.37 1.31 6.51
N ASP A 238 22.11 1.44 7.80
CA ASP A 238 22.78 0.65 8.83
C ASP A 238 22.60 -0.85 8.61
N ALA A 239 21.37 -1.28 8.29
CA ALA A 239 21.08 -2.68 8.01
C ALA A 239 21.71 -3.19 6.70
N SER A 240 21.98 -2.31 5.73
CA SER A 240 22.62 -2.69 4.46
C SER A 240 24.12 -2.93 4.60
N LEU A 241 24.71 -2.49 5.72
CA LEU A 241 26.14 -2.62 6.01
C LEU A 241 26.45 -3.78 6.98
N ALA A 242 25.42 -4.37 7.59
CA ALA A 242 25.51 -5.44 8.58
C ALA A 242 25.58 -6.83 7.93
#